data_AF-A0A1F3VD18-F1
#
_entry.id   AF-A0A1F3VD18-F1
#
_cell.length_a   1.000
_cell.length_b   1.000
_cell.length_c   1.000
_cell.angle_alpha   90.00
_cell.angle_beta   90.00
_cell.angle_gamma   90.00
#
_symmetry.space_group_name_H-M   'P 1'
#
loop_
_entity.id
_entity.type
_entity.pdbx_description
1 polymer ?
#
loop_
_entity_poly.entity_id
_entity_poly.type
_entity_poly.pdbx_seq_one_letter_code
_entity_poly.pdbx_strand_id
1 'polypeptide(L)'
;MIDQNNSKSLLAILVMVFVFFIILVIFAVYTVKAMKDSDDIKTSVDSDDAQIAVIEISEVITSSKEIVEKLIKAEEDKEIKAIIVRIDSPGGTVGPTQEIYEEILRIDEEKPVYASLGSIAASGGYYIAAATRKIYSNAGTLTGSIGVIMNFMDSSKLLEFAKLVPNTVKAGKFKDVGSGERSMTEEERALLEGTVNSVHEQFKNDILKRRKEKITKDFNEIAQGQIFSGQEALSLGLVDAVAGLWAAGRAIHTELKLKGEFKLRFLKDKKKNSLWDLAESLEESITDLKLGNILGQKTLMYLYAPQFSGK
;
A
#
# COMPACT_ATOMS: atom_id res chain seq x y z
N MET A 1 27.45 49.36 -36.70
CA MET A 1 26.03 49.15 -37.07
C MET A 1 25.70 47.70 -36.76
N ILE A 2 25.11 47.44 -35.58
CA ILE A 2 24.68 46.09 -35.20
C ILE A 2 23.35 45.83 -35.91
N ASP A 3 23.32 44.69 -36.59
CA ASP A 3 22.36 44.27 -37.59
C ASP A 3 20.89 44.32 -37.11
N GLN A 4 20.13 45.32 -37.57
CA GLN A 4 18.69 45.48 -37.24
C GLN A 4 17.82 44.30 -37.69
N ASN A 5 18.32 43.46 -38.59
CA ASN A 5 17.58 42.29 -39.08
C ASN A 5 17.54 41.14 -38.06
N ASN A 6 18.59 41.00 -37.23
CA ASN A 6 18.67 39.93 -36.23
C ASN A 6 17.78 40.19 -35.01
N SER A 7 17.45 41.45 -34.68
CA SER A 7 16.57 41.76 -33.55
C SER A 7 15.09 41.47 -33.86
N LYS A 8 14.66 41.65 -35.10
CA LYS A 8 13.29 41.37 -35.55
C LYS A 8 13.01 39.87 -35.64
N SER A 9 13.97 39.07 -36.10
CA SER A 9 13.85 37.60 -36.13
C SER A 9 13.86 37.00 -34.72
N LEU A 10 14.68 37.52 -33.81
CA LEU A 10 14.68 37.09 -32.40
C LEU A 10 13.35 37.39 -31.70
N LEU A 11 12.78 38.59 -31.94
CA LEU A 11 11.49 38.99 -31.39
C LEU A 11 10.35 38.12 -31.94
N ALA A 12 10.39 37.76 -33.23
CA ALA A 12 9.40 36.86 -33.84
C ALA A 12 9.45 35.44 -33.25
N ILE A 13 10.65 34.91 -33.00
CA ILE A 13 10.82 33.61 -32.33
C ILE A 13 10.30 33.66 -30.89
N LEU A 14 10.61 34.72 -30.14
CA LEU A 14 10.12 34.89 -28.76
C LEU A 14 8.59 34.97 -28.69
N VAL A 15 7.96 35.70 -29.63
CA VAL A 15 6.49 35.78 -29.71
C VAL A 15 5.88 34.42 -30.07
N MET A 16 6.49 33.68 -31.00
CA MET A 16 6.02 32.34 -31.38
C MET A 16 6.10 31.35 -30.21
N VAL A 17 7.21 31.37 -29.45
CA VAL A 17 7.37 30.54 -28.24
C VAL A 17 6.35 30.93 -27.17
N PHE A 18 6.08 32.24 -26.99
CA PHE A 18 5.10 32.72 -26.02
C PHE A 18 3.67 32.30 -26.39
N VAL A 19 3.29 32.39 -27.67
CA VAL A 19 1.99 31.92 -28.16
C VAL A 19 1.85 30.41 -28.01
N PHE A 20 2.90 29.65 -28.32
CA PHE A 20 2.93 28.19 -28.11
C PHE A 20 2.75 27.83 -26.63
N PHE A 21 3.39 28.57 -25.72
CA PHE A 21 3.24 28.40 -24.28
C PHE A 21 1.80 28.68 -23.81
N ILE A 22 1.16 29.73 -24.32
CA ILE A 22 -0.25 30.03 -24.02
C ILE A 22 -1.16 28.89 -24.50
N ILE A 23 -0.93 28.35 -25.70
CA ILE A 23 -1.72 27.24 -26.24
C ILE A 23 -1.55 25.99 -25.36
N LEU A 24 -0.33 25.69 -24.89
CA LEU A 24 -0.08 24.60 -23.95
C LEU A 24 -0.80 24.79 -22.62
N VAL A 25 -0.81 26.01 -22.08
CA VAL A 25 -1.54 26.32 -20.83
C VAL A 25 -3.05 26.15 -21.02
N ILE A 26 -3.61 26.66 -22.13
CA ILE A 26 -5.05 26.49 -22.44
C ILE A 26 -5.39 25.01 -22.63
N PHE A 27 -4.54 24.26 -23.35
CA PHE A 27 -4.71 22.82 -23.54
C PHE A 27 -4.65 22.08 -22.20
N ALA A 28 -3.69 22.40 -21.34
CA ALA A 28 -3.58 21.82 -19.99
C ALA A 28 -4.80 22.13 -19.11
N VAL A 29 -5.33 23.35 -19.17
CA VAL A 29 -6.57 23.72 -18.46
C VAL A 29 -7.77 22.94 -19.01
N TYR A 30 -7.86 22.78 -20.34
CA TYR A 30 -8.94 22.02 -20.96
C TYR A 30 -8.86 20.52 -20.65
N THR A 31 -7.67 19.92 -20.65
CA THR A 31 -7.48 18.51 -20.29
C THR A 31 -7.79 18.28 -18.81
N VAL A 32 -7.32 19.15 -17.92
CA VAL A 32 -7.67 19.08 -16.48
C VAL A 32 -9.18 19.21 -16.28
N LYS A 33 -9.86 20.10 -17.02
CA LYS A 33 -11.32 20.26 -16.94
C LYS A 33 -12.07 19.04 -17.50
N ALA A 34 -11.64 18.49 -18.64
CA ALA A 34 -12.23 17.30 -19.23
C ALA A 34 -12.01 16.05 -18.37
N MET A 35 -10.86 15.94 -17.68
CA MET A 35 -10.61 14.89 -16.69
C MET A 35 -11.50 15.07 -15.45
N LYS A 36 -11.71 16.31 -14.99
CA LYS A 36 -12.59 16.61 -13.85
C LYS A 36 -14.07 16.36 -14.14
N ASP A 37 -14.54 16.64 -15.35
CA ASP A 37 -15.91 16.32 -15.79
C ASP A 37 -16.13 14.80 -15.97
N SER A 38 -15.05 14.01 -16.12
CA SER A 38 -15.12 12.55 -16.19
C SER A 38 -15.22 11.89 -14.80
N ASP A 39 -14.82 12.60 -13.73
CA ASP A 39 -14.96 12.16 -12.33
C ASP A 39 -16.38 12.39 -11.77
N ASP A 40 -17.24 13.13 -12.47
CA ASP A 40 -18.59 13.53 -12.02
C ASP A 40 -19.69 12.50 -12.33
N ILE A 41 -19.33 11.22 -12.49
CA ILE A 41 -20.31 10.14 -12.34
C ILE A 41 -20.59 9.99 -10.84
N LYS A 42 -21.61 10.71 -10.35
CA LYS A 42 -22.28 10.46 -9.07
C LYS A 42 -22.88 9.06 -9.06
N THR A 43 -22.00 8.07 -8.97
CA THR A 43 -22.36 6.71 -8.58
C THR A 43 -22.74 6.77 -7.10
N SER A 44 -23.70 5.94 -6.70
CA SER A 44 -24.15 5.70 -5.32
C SER A 44 -23.07 5.15 -4.38
N VAL A 45 -21.80 5.36 -4.72
CA VAL A 45 -20.59 4.74 -4.21
C VAL A 45 -19.88 5.65 -3.19
N ASP A 46 -20.10 6.96 -3.25
CA ASP A 46 -19.46 7.93 -2.35
C ASP A 46 -20.50 8.96 -1.89
N SER A 47 -21.32 8.55 -0.92
CA SER A 47 -22.42 9.37 -0.41
C SER A 47 -22.13 9.87 1.00
N ASP A 48 -22.27 11.18 1.21
CA ASP A 48 -22.09 11.84 2.51
C ASP A 48 -23.10 11.37 3.58
N ASP A 49 -24.14 10.62 3.18
CA ASP A 49 -25.11 10.00 4.09
C ASP A 49 -24.84 8.51 4.36
N ALA A 50 -23.77 7.93 3.81
CA ALA A 50 -23.46 6.53 4.06
C ALA A 50 -23.01 6.30 5.51
N GLN A 51 -23.41 5.15 6.07
CA GLN A 51 -23.14 4.78 7.46
C GLN A 51 -21.89 3.88 7.62
N ILE A 52 -21.26 3.48 6.51
CA ILE A 52 -20.06 2.64 6.52
C ILE A 52 -18.95 3.38 5.78
N ALA A 53 -17.87 3.70 6.49
CA ALA A 53 -16.69 4.30 5.90
C ALA A 53 -15.78 3.22 5.31
N VAL A 54 -15.17 3.50 4.17
CA VAL A 54 -14.14 2.69 3.54
C VAL A 54 -12.83 3.46 3.57
N ILE A 55 -11.80 2.86 4.15
CA ILE A 55 -10.44 3.38 4.18
C ILE A 55 -9.58 2.45 3.35
N GLU A 56 -8.99 2.96 2.27
CA GLU A 56 -8.14 2.17 1.39
C GLU A 56 -6.69 2.19 1.88
N ILE A 57 -6.10 1.00 1.97
CA ILE A 57 -4.68 0.77 2.20
C ILE A 57 -4.16 0.06 0.96
N SER A 58 -3.62 0.84 0.05
CA SER A 58 -3.07 0.37 -1.21
C SER A 58 -1.55 0.39 -1.16
N GLU A 59 -0.90 -0.44 -1.97
CA GLU A 59 0.55 -0.41 -2.18
C GLU A 59 1.38 -0.78 -0.95
N VAL A 60 2.68 -0.45 -0.97
CA VAL A 60 3.62 -0.77 0.10
C VAL A 60 3.42 0.17 1.27
N ILE A 61 3.22 -0.39 2.46
CA ILE A 61 3.03 0.39 3.70
C ILE A 61 4.38 0.97 4.12
N THR A 62 4.60 2.25 3.89
CA THR A 62 5.84 2.95 4.30
C THR A 62 5.61 3.96 5.42
N SER A 63 4.36 4.38 5.62
CA SER A 63 3.92 5.36 6.60
C SER A 63 2.53 5.00 7.13
N SER A 64 2.28 5.35 8.39
CA SER A 64 1.01 5.13 9.11
C SER A 64 0.12 6.36 9.12
N LYS A 65 0.72 7.56 9.02
CA LYS A 65 0.08 8.83 9.35
C LYS A 65 -1.26 9.06 8.63
N GLU A 66 -1.29 8.92 7.31
CA GLU A 66 -2.50 9.21 6.53
C GLU A 66 -3.62 8.22 6.80
N ILE A 67 -3.26 6.93 6.98
CA ILE A 67 -4.19 5.86 7.29
C ILE A 67 -4.78 6.09 8.69
N VAL A 68 -3.94 6.40 9.68
CA VAL A 68 -4.36 6.72 11.06
C VAL A 68 -5.24 7.97 11.09
N GLU A 69 -4.88 9.03 10.37
CA GLU A 69 -5.73 10.23 10.27
C GLU A 69 -7.10 9.94 9.66
N LYS A 70 -7.19 9.03 8.67
CA LYS A 70 -8.47 8.59 8.10
C LYS A 70 -9.28 7.75 9.10
N LEU A 71 -8.61 6.87 9.84
CA LEU A 71 -9.21 6.04 10.89
C LEU A 71 -9.84 6.92 11.98
N ILE A 72 -9.09 7.90 12.49
CA ILE A 72 -9.57 8.87 13.49
C ILE A 72 -10.75 9.68 12.94
N LYS A 73 -10.67 10.20 11.71
CA LYS A 73 -11.80 10.92 11.09
C LYS A 73 -13.05 10.05 10.99
N ALA A 74 -12.90 8.78 10.61
CA ALA A 74 -14.01 7.84 10.52
C ALA A 74 -14.59 7.51 11.91
N GLU A 75 -13.76 7.45 12.95
CA GLU A 75 -14.16 7.25 14.33
C GLU A 75 -14.95 8.46 14.88
N GLU A 76 -14.47 9.69 14.65
CA GLU A 76 -15.10 10.91 15.13
C GLU A 76 -16.44 11.24 14.43
N ASP A 77 -16.63 10.75 13.20
CA ASP A 77 -17.87 10.96 12.44
C ASP A 77 -19.03 10.14 13.02
N LYS A 78 -20.05 10.84 13.54
CA LYS A 78 -21.24 10.25 14.15
C LYS A 78 -22.16 9.56 13.15
N GLU A 79 -22.11 9.90 11.87
CA GLU A 79 -22.90 9.23 10.84
C GLU A 79 -22.32 7.85 10.50
N ILE A 80 -21.00 7.70 10.63
CA ILE A 80 -20.29 6.43 10.42
C ILE A 80 -20.51 5.50 11.61
N LYS A 81 -21.11 4.34 11.34
CA LYS A 81 -21.43 3.27 12.30
C LYS A 81 -20.48 2.09 12.23
N ALA A 82 -19.72 1.96 11.13
CA ALA A 82 -18.70 0.94 10.96
C ALA A 82 -17.63 1.38 9.96
N ILE A 83 -16.45 0.78 10.07
CA ILE A 83 -15.31 1.04 9.19
C ILE A 83 -14.95 -0.26 8.47
N ILE A 84 -14.72 -0.17 7.16
CA ILE A 84 -14.09 -1.22 6.37
C ILE A 84 -12.72 -0.71 5.95
N VAL A 85 -11.68 -1.41 6.36
CA VAL A 85 -10.32 -1.22 5.84
C VAL A 85 -10.17 -2.09 4.60
N ARG A 86 -10.09 -1.47 3.43
CA ARG A 86 -9.92 -2.12 2.12
C ARG A 86 -8.44 -2.23 1.82
N ILE A 87 -7.89 -3.43 1.85
CA ILE A 87 -6.43 -3.65 1.80
C ILE A 87 -6.04 -4.28 0.46
N ASP A 88 -5.24 -3.57 -0.33
CA ASP A 88 -4.58 -4.10 -1.53
C ASP A 88 -3.07 -3.82 -1.45
N SER A 89 -2.37 -4.58 -0.61
CA SER A 89 -0.99 -4.34 -0.19
C SER A 89 -0.16 -5.63 -0.06
N PRO A 90 1.08 -5.66 -0.59
CA PRO A 90 2.02 -6.76 -0.35
C PRO A 90 2.66 -6.74 1.05
N GLY A 91 2.37 -5.71 1.87
CA GLY A 91 3.00 -5.47 3.16
C GLY A 91 3.83 -4.19 3.17
N GLY A 92 4.80 -4.08 4.06
CA GLY A 92 5.62 -2.89 4.20
C GLY A 92 6.50 -2.88 5.44
N THR A 93 6.81 -1.69 5.93
CA THR A 93 7.67 -1.48 7.10
C THR A 93 6.94 -1.83 8.39
N VAL A 94 7.67 -2.40 9.34
CA VAL A 94 7.13 -2.96 10.59
C VAL A 94 6.44 -1.90 11.45
N GLY A 95 7.13 -0.80 11.76
CA GLY A 95 6.62 0.25 12.66
C GLY A 95 5.29 0.84 12.20
N PRO A 96 5.19 1.38 10.97
CA PRO A 96 3.94 1.88 10.42
C PRO A 96 2.80 0.85 10.41
N THR A 97 3.12 -0.41 10.11
CA THR A 97 2.13 -1.50 10.14
C THR A 97 1.58 -1.73 11.56
N GLN A 98 2.47 -1.74 12.56
CA GLN A 98 2.11 -1.92 13.97
C GLN A 98 1.27 -0.76 14.49
N GLU A 99 1.62 0.49 14.14
CA GLU A 99 0.84 1.67 14.54
C GLU A 99 -0.60 1.64 13.98
N ILE A 100 -0.77 1.26 12.70
CA ILE A 100 -2.11 1.09 12.11
C ILE A 100 -2.87 -0.05 12.81
N TYR A 101 -2.20 -1.17 13.10
CA TYR A 101 -2.80 -2.31 13.81
C TYR A 101 -3.31 -1.91 15.19
N GLU A 102 -2.50 -1.20 15.98
CA GLU A 102 -2.87 -0.74 17.32
C GLU A 102 -4.05 0.23 17.28
N GLU A 103 -4.06 1.15 16.32
CA GLU A 103 -5.15 2.12 16.18
C GLU A 103 -6.48 1.46 15.76
N ILE A 104 -6.42 0.46 14.88
CA ILE A 104 -7.62 -0.33 14.53
C ILE A 104 -8.16 -1.06 15.76
N LEU A 105 -7.30 -1.66 16.59
CA LEU A 105 -7.73 -2.33 17.82
C LEU A 105 -8.44 -1.35 18.75
N ARG A 106 -7.86 -0.16 18.96
CA ARG A 106 -8.43 0.90 19.81
C ARG A 106 -9.82 1.32 19.32
N ILE A 107 -9.96 1.59 18.02
CA ILE A 107 -11.23 2.05 17.43
C ILE A 107 -12.30 0.95 17.49
N ASP A 108 -11.91 -0.31 17.29
CA ASP A 108 -12.87 -1.44 17.26
C ASP A 108 -13.57 -1.70 18.61
N GLU A 109 -13.02 -1.19 19.71
CA GLU A 109 -13.67 -1.26 21.03
C GLU A 109 -15.05 -0.57 21.01
N GLU A 110 -15.17 0.56 20.32
CA GLU A 110 -16.41 1.35 20.26
C GLU A 110 -17.08 1.32 18.89
N LYS A 111 -16.31 1.36 17.80
CA LYS A 111 -16.82 1.42 16.43
C LYS A 111 -16.33 0.21 15.61
N PRO A 112 -17.22 -0.72 15.22
CA PRO A 112 -16.83 -1.94 14.54
C PRO A 112 -15.94 -1.72 13.30
N VAL A 113 -14.75 -2.34 13.31
CA VAL A 113 -13.82 -2.34 12.18
C VAL A 113 -13.75 -3.72 11.53
N TYR A 114 -13.84 -3.74 10.21
CA TYR A 114 -13.79 -4.93 9.35
C TYR A 114 -12.69 -4.78 8.30
N ALA A 115 -12.13 -5.90 7.84
CA ALA A 115 -11.20 -5.90 6.71
C ALA A 115 -11.86 -6.45 5.44
N SER A 116 -11.57 -5.83 4.31
CA SER A 116 -11.86 -6.39 2.97
C SER A 116 -10.57 -6.49 2.19
N LEU A 117 -10.15 -7.70 1.87
CA LEU A 117 -8.92 -7.95 1.13
C LEU A 117 -9.16 -7.78 -0.38
N GLY A 118 -8.22 -7.07 -1.01
CA GLY A 118 -8.16 -6.76 -2.43
C GLY A 118 -7.56 -7.92 -3.24
N SER A 119 -6.71 -7.57 -4.19
CA SER A 119 -5.98 -8.56 -4.99
C SER A 119 -4.91 -9.23 -4.13
N ILE A 120 -4.18 -8.43 -3.34
CA ILE A 120 -3.13 -8.87 -2.43
C ILE A 120 -3.36 -8.25 -1.05
N ALA A 121 -3.26 -9.02 0.01
CA ALA A 121 -3.17 -8.51 1.37
C ALA A 121 -2.26 -9.44 2.16
N ALA A 122 -0.95 -9.27 1.99
CA ALA A 122 0.08 -10.16 2.49
C ALA A 122 0.99 -9.45 3.48
N SER A 123 1.68 -10.21 4.34
CA SER A 123 2.63 -9.69 5.34
C SER A 123 2.01 -8.55 6.15
N GLY A 124 2.57 -7.34 6.11
CA GLY A 124 2.00 -6.18 6.80
C GLY A 124 0.53 -5.88 6.47
N GLY A 125 0.07 -6.14 5.23
CA GLY A 125 -1.34 -6.01 4.87
C GLY A 125 -2.23 -7.01 5.62
N TYR A 126 -1.77 -8.25 5.79
CA TYR A 126 -2.48 -9.25 6.60
C TYR A 126 -2.38 -8.94 8.10
N TYR A 127 -1.25 -8.40 8.57
CA TYR A 127 -1.08 -7.92 9.94
C TYR A 127 -2.19 -6.93 10.31
N ILE A 128 -2.37 -5.90 9.49
CA ILE A 128 -3.43 -4.90 9.68
C ILE A 128 -4.82 -5.55 9.63
N ALA A 129 -5.06 -6.45 8.67
CA ALA A 129 -6.34 -7.16 8.58
C ALA A 129 -6.67 -7.95 9.87
N ALA A 130 -5.66 -8.58 10.47
CA ALA A 130 -5.80 -9.36 11.70
C ALA A 130 -6.20 -8.51 12.93
N ALA A 131 -6.06 -7.18 12.86
CA ALA A 131 -6.57 -6.26 13.87
C ALA A 131 -8.09 -6.13 13.87
N THR A 132 -8.81 -6.59 12.84
CA THR A 132 -10.26 -6.34 12.65
C THR A 132 -11.17 -7.46 13.19
N ARG A 133 -12.48 -7.20 13.36
CA ARG A 133 -13.45 -8.20 13.88
C ARG A 133 -13.64 -9.38 12.93
N LYS A 134 -13.81 -9.06 11.65
CA LYS A 134 -13.96 -10.03 10.57
C LYS A 134 -13.19 -9.58 9.35
N ILE A 135 -12.56 -10.54 8.69
CA ILE A 135 -11.78 -10.39 7.48
C ILE A 135 -12.53 -11.08 6.34
N TYR A 136 -12.87 -10.30 5.33
CA TYR A 136 -13.49 -10.77 4.09
C TYR A 136 -12.44 -10.78 2.98
N SER A 137 -12.40 -11.83 2.16
CA SER A 137 -11.50 -11.89 0.99
C SER A 137 -12.23 -12.43 -0.24
N ASN A 138 -11.72 -12.13 -1.44
CA ASN A 138 -12.13 -12.92 -2.61
C ASN A 138 -11.45 -14.29 -2.55
N ALA A 139 -12.02 -15.30 -3.22
CA ALA A 139 -11.43 -16.64 -3.25
C ALA A 139 -10.00 -16.64 -3.83
N GLY A 140 -9.76 -15.79 -4.83
CA GLY A 140 -8.47 -15.63 -5.51
C GLY A 140 -7.53 -14.58 -4.91
N THR A 141 -7.91 -13.90 -3.83
CA THR A 141 -7.02 -12.95 -3.13
C THR A 141 -5.75 -13.68 -2.67
N LEU A 142 -4.58 -13.06 -2.81
CA LEU A 142 -3.34 -13.57 -2.20
C LEU A 142 -3.14 -12.95 -0.82
N THR A 143 -3.03 -13.78 0.21
CA THR A 143 -2.84 -13.34 1.61
C THR A 143 -1.86 -14.25 2.35
N GLY A 144 -1.75 -14.12 3.67
CA GLY A 144 -0.72 -14.77 4.47
C GLY A 144 0.60 -14.01 4.39
N SER A 145 1.68 -14.68 4.00
CA SER A 145 3.05 -14.16 4.07
C SER A 145 3.39 -13.67 5.49
N ILE A 146 2.99 -14.46 6.49
CA ILE A 146 3.24 -14.17 7.89
C ILE A 146 4.71 -14.53 8.16
N GLY A 147 5.54 -13.50 8.19
CA GLY A 147 6.98 -13.62 8.33
C GLY A 147 7.64 -12.25 8.25
N VAL A 148 8.93 -12.21 8.58
CA VAL A 148 9.74 -10.98 8.63
C VAL A 148 11.05 -11.26 7.93
N ILE A 149 11.50 -10.31 7.10
CA ILE A 149 12.77 -10.41 6.38
C ILE A 149 13.59 -9.15 6.56
N MET A 150 14.91 -9.31 6.58
CA MET A 150 15.87 -8.23 6.37
C MET A 150 16.83 -8.68 5.27
N ASN A 151 16.90 -7.91 4.19
CA ASN A 151 17.72 -8.27 3.04
C ASN A 151 18.96 -7.36 2.99
N PHE A 152 20.12 -7.99 2.84
CA PHE A 152 21.41 -7.31 2.65
C PHE A 152 22.13 -7.95 1.46
N MET A 153 22.89 -7.15 0.71
CA MET A 153 23.68 -7.62 -0.42
C MET A 153 25.16 -7.43 -0.14
N ASP A 154 25.93 -8.51 -0.15
CA ASP A 154 27.38 -8.46 -0.06
C ASP A 154 27.99 -8.18 -1.45
N SER A 155 28.60 -7.02 -1.60
CA SER A 155 29.26 -6.57 -2.83
C SER A 155 30.79 -6.49 -2.69
N SER A 156 31.36 -7.02 -1.60
CA SER A 156 32.79 -6.94 -1.30
C SER A 156 33.67 -7.48 -2.43
N LYS A 157 33.32 -8.64 -3.00
CA LYS A 157 34.04 -9.24 -4.14
C LYS A 157 33.96 -8.40 -5.42
N LEU A 158 32.86 -7.68 -5.63
CA LEU A 158 32.72 -6.77 -6.76
C LEU A 158 33.61 -5.53 -6.57
N LEU A 159 33.68 -4.99 -5.35
CA LEU A 159 34.55 -3.87 -5.01
C LEU A 159 36.03 -4.25 -5.15
N GLU A 160 36.40 -5.45 -4.69
CA GLU A 160 37.74 -6.02 -4.86
C GLU A 160 38.12 -6.12 -6.34
N PHE A 161 37.24 -6.69 -7.17
CA PHE A 161 37.43 -6.75 -8.62
C PHE A 161 37.61 -5.36 -9.25
N ALA A 162 36.82 -4.38 -8.81
CA ALA A 162 36.91 -2.99 -9.25
C ALA A 162 38.11 -2.22 -8.67
N LYS A 163 38.91 -2.86 -7.79
CA LYS A 163 40.04 -2.25 -7.06
C LYS A 163 39.61 -1.04 -6.22
N LEU A 164 38.38 -1.06 -5.72
CA LEU A 164 37.85 -0.06 -4.79
C LEU A 164 38.07 -0.55 -3.36
N VAL A 165 38.71 0.29 -2.54
CA VAL A 165 38.99 0.00 -1.14
C VAL A 165 38.11 0.88 -0.24
N PRO A 166 36.99 0.35 0.26
CA PRO A 166 36.14 1.08 1.21
C PRO A 166 36.89 1.30 2.51
N ASN A 167 36.84 2.53 3.04
CA ASN A 167 37.46 2.91 4.31
C ASN A 167 36.39 3.48 5.26
N THR A 168 35.85 2.63 6.13
CA THR A 168 34.81 3.03 7.09
C THR A 168 35.42 3.46 8.42
N VAL A 169 35.23 4.73 8.80
CA VAL A 169 35.53 5.23 10.15
C VAL A 169 34.22 5.29 10.94
N LYS A 170 34.14 4.53 12.05
CA LYS A 170 32.90 4.37 12.81
C LYS A 170 33.12 4.50 14.31
N ALA A 171 32.15 5.12 14.98
CA ALA A 171 32.01 5.11 16.42
C ALA A 171 30.97 4.03 16.81
N GLY A 172 31.43 2.94 17.41
CA GLY A 172 30.61 1.79 17.79
C GLY A 172 30.78 0.59 16.85
N LYS A 173 30.93 -0.60 17.45
CA LYS A 173 31.24 -1.86 16.75
C LYS A 173 30.26 -2.19 15.62
N PHE A 174 28.96 -2.00 15.88
CA PHE A 174 27.87 -2.44 15.01
C PHE A 174 27.33 -1.34 14.07
N LYS A 175 27.99 -0.18 13.96
CA LYS A 175 27.44 0.98 13.25
C LYS A 175 27.38 0.82 11.72
N ASP A 176 28.10 -0.15 11.19
CA ASP A 176 28.16 -0.54 9.78
C ASP A 176 27.59 -1.95 9.54
N VAL A 177 26.81 -2.49 10.48
CA VAL A 177 26.07 -3.75 10.28
C VAL A 177 25.18 -3.63 9.05
N GLY A 178 25.23 -4.65 8.19
CA GLY A 178 24.50 -4.66 6.93
C GLY A 178 25.19 -3.88 5.81
N SER A 179 26.40 -3.37 6.00
CA SER A 179 27.20 -2.79 4.92
C SER A 179 27.40 -3.79 3.79
N GLY A 180 27.18 -3.36 2.55
CA GLY A 180 27.46 -4.16 1.36
C GLY A 180 28.94 -4.17 0.97
N GLU A 181 29.78 -3.43 1.68
CA GLU A 181 31.21 -3.26 1.36
C GLU A 181 32.10 -4.38 1.90
N ARG A 182 31.60 -5.15 2.86
CA ARG A 182 32.27 -6.28 3.48
C ARG A 182 31.26 -7.38 3.82
N SER A 183 31.74 -8.59 4.01
CA SER A 183 30.90 -9.67 4.51
C SER A 183 30.44 -9.41 5.96
N MET A 184 29.22 -9.85 6.24
CA MET A 184 28.63 -9.86 7.58
C MET A 184 29.35 -10.89 8.45
N THR A 185 29.71 -10.50 9.68
CA THR A 185 30.31 -11.42 10.65
C THR A 185 29.23 -12.26 11.35
N GLU A 186 29.61 -13.39 11.95
CA GLU A 186 28.66 -14.26 12.68
C GLU A 186 27.97 -13.54 13.86
N GLU A 187 28.67 -12.64 14.53
CA GLU A 187 28.11 -11.87 15.64
C GLU A 187 27.05 -10.86 15.15
N GLU A 188 27.28 -10.24 13.98
CA GLU A 188 26.31 -9.33 13.36
C GLU A 188 25.11 -10.09 12.82
N ARG A 189 25.33 -11.28 12.27
CA ARG A 189 24.26 -12.20 11.85
C ARG A 189 23.39 -12.57 13.04
N ALA A 190 23.98 -13.04 14.14
CA ALA A 190 23.23 -13.40 15.35
C ALA A 190 22.44 -12.21 15.92
N LEU A 191 23.01 -11.00 15.89
CA LEU A 191 22.32 -9.77 16.30
C LEU A 191 21.07 -9.49 15.45
N LEU A 192 21.20 -9.57 14.12
CA LEU A 192 20.09 -9.32 13.20
C LEU A 192 19.05 -10.44 13.25
N GLU A 193 19.46 -11.70 13.35
CA GLU A 193 18.56 -12.85 13.53
C GLU A 193 17.74 -12.71 14.82
N GLY A 194 18.36 -12.30 15.93
CA GLY A 194 17.64 -12.01 17.17
C GLY A 194 16.58 -10.91 16.98
N THR A 195 16.90 -9.89 16.18
CA THR A 195 15.95 -8.81 15.85
C THR A 195 14.79 -9.32 14.99
N VAL A 196 15.08 -10.06 13.91
CA VAL A 196 14.06 -10.64 13.03
C VAL A 196 13.14 -11.58 13.81
N ASN A 197 13.70 -12.46 14.63
CA ASN A 197 12.93 -13.42 15.43
C ASN A 197 12.01 -12.70 16.43
N SER A 198 12.51 -11.66 17.10
CA SER A 198 11.70 -10.86 18.03
C SER A 198 10.49 -10.23 17.33
N VAL A 199 10.69 -9.62 16.16
CA VAL A 199 9.58 -9.01 15.39
C VAL A 199 8.63 -10.08 14.83
N HIS A 200 9.15 -11.23 14.41
CA HIS A 200 8.31 -12.33 13.94
C HIS A 200 7.40 -12.88 15.05
N GLU A 201 7.93 -13.05 16.27
CA GLU A 201 7.12 -13.46 17.41
C GLU A 201 6.07 -12.41 17.78
N GLN A 202 6.37 -11.11 17.68
CA GLN A 202 5.36 -10.05 17.85
C GLN A 202 4.22 -10.20 16.83
N PHE A 203 4.55 -10.38 15.55
CA PHE A 203 3.56 -10.59 14.49
C PHE A 203 2.67 -11.80 14.78
N LYS A 204 3.28 -12.93 15.17
CA LYS A 204 2.53 -14.14 15.51
C LYS A 204 1.60 -13.93 16.71
N ASN A 205 2.11 -13.33 17.77
CA ASN A 205 1.36 -13.07 18.99
C ASN A 205 0.15 -12.15 18.71
N ASP A 206 0.34 -11.11 17.92
CA ASP A 206 -0.71 -10.15 17.57
C ASP A 206 -1.83 -10.77 16.72
N ILE A 207 -1.50 -11.66 15.78
CA ILE A 207 -2.53 -12.42 15.05
C ILE A 207 -3.30 -13.33 16.03
N LEU A 208 -2.59 -14.06 16.89
CA LEU A 208 -3.20 -15.01 17.81
C LEU A 208 -4.13 -14.34 18.82
N LYS A 209 -3.86 -13.09 19.25
CA LYS A 209 -4.74 -12.34 20.17
C LYS A 209 -6.20 -12.30 19.70
N ARG A 210 -6.46 -12.17 18.38
CA ARG A 210 -7.83 -12.14 17.83
C ARG A 210 -8.25 -13.43 17.13
N ARG A 211 -7.30 -14.17 16.55
CA ARG A 211 -7.63 -15.27 15.63
C ARG A 211 -7.40 -16.67 16.20
N LYS A 212 -6.81 -16.81 17.41
CA LYS A 212 -6.44 -18.12 17.98
C LYS A 212 -7.53 -19.18 17.87
N GLU A 213 -8.76 -18.84 18.25
CA GLU A 213 -9.89 -19.79 18.24
C GLU A 213 -10.39 -20.16 16.82
N LYS A 214 -9.97 -19.42 15.80
CA LYS A 214 -10.36 -19.65 14.40
C LYS A 214 -9.32 -20.47 13.64
N ILE A 215 -8.06 -20.48 14.08
CA ILE A 215 -6.97 -21.16 13.38
C ILE A 215 -7.16 -22.68 13.48
N THR A 216 -7.06 -23.37 12.33
CA THR A 216 -7.40 -24.80 12.22
C THR A 216 -6.17 -25.74 12.21
N LYS A 217 -4.96 -25.21 12.12
CA LYS A 217 -3.69 -25.97 12.17
C LYS A 217 -2.71 -25.37 13.16
N ASP A 218 -1.54 -25.99 13.35
CA ASP A 218 -0.47 -25.36 14.11
C ASP A 218 -0.09 -24.03 13.44
N PHE A 219 -0.21 -22.96 14.20
CA PHE A 219 0.08 -21.62 13.71
C PHE A 219 1.56 -21.43 13.36
N ASN A 220 2.47 -22.18 14.00
CA ASN A 220 3.89 -22.16 13.65
C ASN A 220 4.19 -22.77 12.27
N GLU A 221 3.31 -23.66 11.78
CA GLU A 221 3.42 -24.20 10.41
C GLU A 221 2.84 -23.23 9.38
N ILE A 222 1.82 -22.46 9.77
CA ILE A 222 1.19 -21.45 8.90
C ILE A 222 2.04 -20.18 8.79
N ALA A 223 2.74 -19.81 9.86
CA ALA A 223 3.53 -18.57 9.97
C ALA A 223 5.00 -18.76 9.58
N GLN A 224 5.26 -19.26 8.36
CA GLN A 224 6.61 -19.39 7.80
C GLN A 224 6.80 -18.59 6.50
N GLY A 225 5.95 -17.57 6.28
CA GLY A 225 6.02 -16.70 5.10
C GLY A 225 5.34 -17.26 3.85
N GLN A 226 4.60 -18.37 3.93
CA GLN A 226 3.85 -18.91 2.79
C GLN A 226 2.69 -17.98 2.41
N ILE A 227 2.40 -17.89 1.10
CA ILE A 227 1.19 -17.23 0.59
C ILE A 227 0.05 -18.23 0.49
N PHE A 228 -1.17 -17.73 0.68
CA PHE A 228 -2.40 -18.51 0.55
C PHE A 228 -3.39 -17.78 -0.34
N SER A 229 -4.15 -18.52 -1.14
CA SER A 229 -5.37 -17.98 -1.74
C SER A 229 -6.39 -17.65 -0.65
N GLY A 230 -7.35 -16.76 -0.91
CA GLY A 230 -8.43 -16.43 0.03
C GLY A 230 -9.27 -17.67 0.38
N GLN A 231 -9.39 -18.63 -0.54
CA GLN A 231 -10.08 -19.90 -0.28
C GLN A 231 -9.32 -20.80 0.70
N GLU A 232 -7.99 -20.88 0.60
CA GLU A 232 -7.14 -21.60 1.56
C GLU A 232 -7.04 -20.85 2.88
N ALA A 233 -6.95 -19.53 2.84
CA ALA A 233 -6.95 -18.69 4.04
C ALA A 233 -8.23 -18.91 4.86
N LEU A 234 -9.38 -19.13 4.21
CA LEU A 234 -10.63 -19.47 4.89
C LEU A 234 -10.52 -20.82 5.59
N SER A 235 -10.00 -21.85 4.93
CA SER A 235 -9.87 -23.19 5.52
C SER A 235 -8.85 -23.25 6.67
N LEU A 236 -7.86 -22.37 6.65
CA LEU A 236 -6.87 -22.19 7.72
C LEU A 236 -7.36 -21.30 8.88
N GLY A 237 -8.50 -20.63 8.72
CA GLY A 237 -9.01 -19.67 9.69
C GLY A 237 -8.30 -18.32 9.69
N LEU A 238 -7.54 -18.01 8.65
CA LEU A 238 -6.88 -16.71 8.44
C LEU A 238 -7.86 -15.63 7.97
N VAL A 239 -8.93 -16.00 7.26
CA VAL A 239 -10.05 -15.10 6.95
C VAL A 239 -11.37 -15.69 7.46
N ASP A 240 -12.40 -14.86 7.54
CA ASP A 240 -13.69 -15.22 8.12
C ASP A 240 -14.76 -15.56 7.09
N ALA A 241 -14.68 -14.96 5.90
CA ALA A 241 -15.61 -15.21 4.82
C ALA A 241 -15.01 -14.90 3.44
N VAL A 242 -15.47 -15.64 2.43
CA VAL A 242 -15.17 -15.35 1.04
C VAL A 242 -16.24 -14.39 0.49
N ALA A 243 -15.90 -13.11 0.41
CA ALA A 243 -16.73 -12.05 -0.14
C ALA A 243 -15.87 -10.84 -0.58
N GLY A 244 -16.24 -10.21 -1.70
CA GLY A 244 -15.66 -8.92 -2.10
C GLY A 244 -16.23 -7.74 -1.28
N LEU A 245 -15.64 -6.55 -1.43
CA LEU A 245 -15.98 -5.34 -0.67
C LEU A 245 -17.49 -5.06 -0.59
N TRP A 246 -18.18 -5.08 -1.73
CA TRP A 246 -19.61 -4.79 -1.79
C TRP A 246 -20.48 -5.82 -1.07
N ALA A 247 -20.11 -7.11 -1.17
CA ALA A 247 -20.82 -8.18 -0.48
C ALA A 247 -20.55 -8.13 1.04
N ALA A 248 -19.30 -7.86 1.44
CA ALA A 248 -18.93 -7.61 2.83
C ALA A 248 -19.70 -6.42 3.42
N GLY A 249 -19.76 -5.29 2.71
CA GLY A 249 -20.52 -4.11 3.13
C GLY A 249 -22.00 -4.40 3.35
N ARG A 250 -22.65 -5.14 2.44
CA ARG A 250 -24.05 -5.57 2.61
C ARG A 250 -24.24 -6.51 3.81
N ALA A 251 -23.31 -7.43 4.03
CA ALA A 251 -23.33 -8.32 5.19
C ALA A 251 -23.22 -7.51 6.49
N ILE A 252 -22.28 -6.56 6.57
CA ILE A 252 -22.08 -5.67 7.73
C ILE A 252 -23.30 -4.79 7.96
N HIS A 253 -23.87 -4.20 6.91
CA HIS A 253 -25.09 -3.38 6.99
C HIS A 253 -26.26 -4.16 7.61
N THR A 254 -26.40 -5.43 7.21
CA THR A 254 -27.43 -6.33 7.74
C THR A 254 -27.13 -6.75 9.17
N GLU A 255 -25.89 -7.14 9.46
CA GLU A 255 -25.41 -7.56 10.79
C GLU A 255 -25.62 -6.48 11.85
N LEU A 256 -25.30 -5.22 11.50
CA LEU A 256 -25.43 -4.07 12.40
C LEU A 256 -26.84 -3.44 12.38
N LYS A 257 -27.77 -3.97 11.59
CA LYS A 257 -29.15 -3.45 11.45
C LYS A 257 -29.19 -1.95 11.15
N LEU A 258 -28.32 -1.52 10.23
CA LEU A 258 -28.23 -0.12 9.80
C LEU A 258 -29.51 0.29 9.06
N LYS A 259 -29.85 1.59 9.14
CA LYS A 259 -31.13 2.12 8.63
C LYS A 259 -30.93 2.70 7.24
N GLY A 260 -31.99 2.65 6.43
CA GLY A 260 -31.97 3.21 5.08
C GLY A 260 -31.31 2.26 4.08
N GLU A 261 -30.91 2.82 2.95
CA GLU A 261 -30.28 2.07 1.86
C GLU A 261 -28.81 1.83 2.14
N PHE A 262 -28.32 0.65 1.75
CA PHE A 262 -26.90 0.33 1.85
C PHE A 262 -26.06 1.23 0.94
N LYS A 263 -25.13 1.96 1.55
CA LYS A 263 -24.16 2.83 0.88
C LYS A 263 -22.80 2.69 1.56
N LEU A 264 -21.74 2.95 0.80
CA LEU A 264 -20.38 3.10 1.30
C LEU A 264 -19.96 4.56 1.11
N ARG A 265 -19.05 5.06 1.96
CA ARG A 265 -18.36 6.35 1.79
C ARG A 265 -16.87 6.10 1.78
N PHE A 266 -16.18 6.52 0.72
CA PHE A 266 -14.75 6.32 0.60
C PHE A 266 -14.03 7.55 1.14
N LEU A 267 -13.20 7.36 2.17
CA LEU A 267 -12.41 8.47 2.72
C LEU A 267 -11.19 8.72 1.85
N LYS A 268 -11.37 9.62 0.88
CA LYS A 268 -10.33 10.06 -0.04
C LYS A 268 -9.29 10.93 0.67
N ASP A 269 -8.06 10.87 0.18
CA ASP A 269 -7.02 11.81 0.57
C ASP A 269 -7.42 13.23 0.21
N LYS A 270 -7.06 14.17 1.09
CA LYS A 270 -7.14 15.59 0.75
C LYS A 270 -6.10 15.84 -0.33
N LYS A 271 -6.49 15.85 -1.60
CA LYS A 271 -5.69 16.47 -2.66
C LYS A 271 -5.42 17.91 -2.24
N LYS A 272 -4.19 18.19 -1.82
CA LYS A 272 -3.69 19.56 -1.81
C LYS A 272 -3.53 19.95 -3.29
N ASN A 273 -3.84 21.19 -3.62
CA ASN A 273 -3.83 21.69 -4.99
C ASN A 273 -2.54 22.49 -5.23
N SER A 274 -1.38 21.93 -4.87
CA SER A 274 -0.08 22.58 -5.02
C SER A 274 0.62 22.10 -6.28
N LEU A 275 1.40 22.99 -6.92
CA LEU A 275 2.30 22.62 -8.02
C LEU A 275 3.34 21.58 -7.61
N TRP A 276 3.63 21.49 -6.30
CA TRP A 276 4.48 20.45 -5.73
C TRP A 276 3.83 19.07 -5.77
N ASP A 277 2.51 18.98 -5.63
CA ASP A 277 1.77 17.70 -5.69
C ASP A 277 1.77 17.13 -7.12
N LEU A 278 1.84 18.00 -8.14
CA LEU A 278 2.05 17.57 -9.53
C LEU A 278 3.45 16.99 -9.73
N ALA A 279 4.48 17.60 -9.15
CA ALA A 279 5.85 17.06 -9.21
C ALA A 279 5.97 15.75 -8.44
N GLU A 280 5.36 15.67 -7.26
CA GLU A 280 5.30 14.47 -6.43
C GLU A 280 4.50 13.36 -7.15
N SER A 281 3.38 13.67 -7.80
CA SER A 281 2.63 12.68 -8.61
C SER A 281 3.40 12.18 -9.84
N LEU A 282 4.29 13.00 -10.41
CA LEU A 282 5.19 12.58 -11.50
C LEU A 282 6.30 11.69 -10.97
N GLU A 283 6.82 11.97 -9.77
CA GLU A 283 7.80 11.11 -9.11
C GLU A 283 7.16 9.79 -8.65
N GLU A 284 5.97 9.85 -8.05
CA GLU A 284 5.15 8.72 -7.64
C GLU A 284 4.79 7.84 -8.84
N SER A 285 4.32 8.40 -9.95
CA SER A 285 4.06 7.62 -11.17
C SER A 285 5.32 6.98 -11.79
N ILE A 286 6.50 7.63 -11.71
CA ILE A 286 7.77 7.00 -12.11
C ILE A 286 8.16 5.88 -11.14
N THR A 287 7.85 6.05 -9.87
CA THR A 287 8.09 5.06 -8.81
C THR A 287 7.14 3.87 -8.97
N ASP A 288 5.86 4.10 -9.28
CA ASP A 288 4.83 3.12 -9.60
C ASP A 288 5.10 2.38 -10.91
N LEU A 289 5.74 3.01 -11.89
CA LEU A 289 6.22 2.31 -13.09
C LEU A 289 7.38 1.36 -12.74
N LYS A 290 8.24 1.71 -11.79
CA LYS A 290 9.28 0.81 -11.26
C LYS A 290 8.69 -0.25 -10.34
N LEU A 291 7.72 0.10 -9.51
CA LEU A 291 7.04 -0.79 -8.56
C LEU A 291 6.12 -1.76 -9.30
N GLY A 292 5.41 -1.30 -10.32
CA GLY A 292 4.58 -2.09 -11.24
C GLY A 292 5.42 -3.08 -12.06
N ASN A 293 6.68 -2.76 -12.35
CA ASN A 293 7.62 -3.75 -12.92
C ASN A 293 8.14 -4.75 -11.88
N ILE A 294 8.18 -4.40 -10.58
CA ILE A 294 8.58 -5.29 -9.47
C ILE A 294 7.41 -6.17 -8.98
N LEU A 295 6.18 -5.63 -8.99
CA LEU A 295 4.92 -6.27 -8.61
C LEU A 295 4.27 -7.02 -9.79
N GLY A 296 4.55 -6.59 -11.03
CA GLY A 296 3.95 -7.07 -12.28
C GLY A 296 4.22 -8.52 -12.68
N GLN A 297 4.82 -9.32 -11.79
CA GLN A 297 4.99 -10.76 -11.98
C GLN A 297 4.46 -11.63 -10.83
N LYS A 298 3.83 -11.06 -9.80
CA LYS A 298 3.49 -11.81 -8.57
C LYS A 298 1.99 -11.84 -8.22
N THR A 299 1.11 -11.55 -9.18
CA THR A 299 -0.35 -11.68 -9.02
C THR A 299 -0.89 -12.75 -9.96
N LEU A 300 -1.90 -13.51 -9.53
CA LEU A 300 -2.60 -14.46 -10.39
C LEU A 300 -3.38 -13.69 -11.47
N MET A 301 -3.18 -14.04 -12.74
CA MET A 301 -3.80 -13.36 -13.88
C MET A 301 -4.61 -14.33 -14.74
N TYR A 302 -5.83 -13.94 -15.10
CA TYR A 302 -6.57 -14.54 -16.21
C TYR A 302 -6.14 -13.88 -17.53
N LEU A 303 -4.91 -14.17 -17.97
CA LEU A 303 -4.31 -13.54 -19.15
C LEU A 303 -4.11 -14.55 -20.29
N TYR A 304 -4.66 -14.25 -21.47
CA TYR A 304 -4.32 -14.92 -22.71
C TYR A 304 -3.34 -14.05 -23.51
N ALA A 305 -2.13 -14.54 -23.72
CA ALA A 305 -1.10 -13.86 -24.51
C ALA A 305 -0.88 -14.63 -25.83
N PRO A 306 -1.51 -14.23 -26.95
CA PRO A 306 -1.26 -14.86 -28.23
C PRO A 306 0.17 -14.57 -28.68
N GLN A 307 0.96 -15.62 -28.92
CA GLN A 307 2.28 -15.47 -29.53
C GLN A 307 2.10 -15.09 -31.00
N PHE A 308 2.42 -13.85 -31.36
CA PHE A 308 2.70 -13.54 -32.75
C PHE A 308 4.05 -14.18 -33.10
N SER A 309 4.00 -15.34 -33.76
CA SER A 309 5.18 -15.91 -34.41
C SER A 309 5.65 -14.92 -35.49
N GLY A 310 6.67 -14.12 -35.17
CA GLY A 310 7.43 -13.42 -36.19
C GLY A 310 8.08 -14.45 -37.10
N LYS A 311 7.69 -14.44 -38.37
CA LYS A 311 8.55 -14.95 -39.45
C LYS A 311 9.58 -13.88 -39.78
#